data_AF-A0AA35X9V1-F1
#
_entry.id   AF-A0AA35X9V1-F1
#
_cell.length_a   1.000
_cell.length_b   1.000
_cell.length_c   1.000
_cell.angle_alpha   90.00
_cell.angle_beta   90.00
_cell.angle_gamma   90.00
#
_symmetry.space_group_name_H-M   'P 1'
#
loop_
_entity.id
_entity.type
_entity.pdbx_description
1 polymer ?
#
loop_
_entity_poly.entity_id
_entity_poly.type
_entity_poly.pdbx_seq_one_letter_code
_entity_poly.pdbx_strand_id
1 'polypeptide(L)'
;MEGRCYLSQFVPAVDGHVVLESVQYRGQHVGVLPSGEIKDPGRTGTGQHAQFILNVHQGIKFEFVGGSVVILESCASGKTLRSLHGKAEGIGGRGAHAQWKVHVRRPGVIALQNQHTPSHWLAIRDGATIGNAQGGPYCEFTVKESDENVVLESVQYRGQHVGVLPSGEIKEPGRTGTGLHAQFRLTQHKTPEEVGYDVSRHMAGLNLSSSILSMFAHGNVVILESHASGKTLRSYHGTAEGIGGRGIHAQWKVNVRGFGVIALQNQHTPSHWLAIRDGATIANAGGGPYCEFRLLTVNDNVVLESTQYPGQHVGVRPDGSIKPPGQTGTGKHAQFKPILHQQVYLQRDAQPLSVT
;
A
#
# COMPACT_ATOMS: atom_id res chain seq x y z
N MET A 1 35.63 -15.47 -11.37
CA MET A 1 35.68 -14.27 -10.51
C MET A 1 34.45 -13.45 -10.83
N GLU A 2 33.41 -13.56 -10.01
CA GLU A 2 32.17 -12.81 -10.19
C GLU A 2 32.30 -11.46 -9.49
N GLY A 3 32.66 -10.43 -10.26
CA GLY A 3 32.69 -9.05 -9.78
C GLY A 3 31.27 -8.52 -9.65
N ARG A 4 30.77 -8.38 -8.42
CA ARG A 4 29.56 -7.57 -8.15
C ARG A 4 29.94 -6.11 -8.33
N CYS A 5 29.48 -5.50 -9.42
CA CYS A 5 29.62 -4.06 -9.64
C CYS A 5 28.51 -3.34 -8.87
N TYR A 6 28.90 -2.51 -7.90
CA TYR A 6 28.01 -1.57 -7.23
C TYR A 6 28.08 -0.23 -7.97
N LEU A 7 26.95 0.49 -8.07
CA LEU A 7 26.82 1.81 -8.71
C LEU A 7 26.66 2.90 -7.63
N SER A 8 27.54 3.90 -7.60
CA SER A 8 27.68 4.82 -6.44
C SER A 8 27.05 6.18 -6.64
N GLN A 9 26.86 6.63 -7.88
CA GLN A 9 26.68 8.05 -8.09
C GLN A 9 25.83 8.33 -9.32
N PHE A 10 24.65 8.93 -9.08
CA PHE A 10 23.92 9.65 -10.11
C PHE A 10 24.63 10.99 -10.28
N VAL A 11 25.47 11.12 -11.31
CA VAL A 11 25.93 12.43 -11.74
C VAL A 11 24.82 12.99 -12.64
N PRO A 12 24.16 14.11 -12.27
CA PRO A 12 23.22 14.75 -13.16
C PRO A 12 24.00 15.20 -14.41
N ALA A 13 23.78 14.52 -15.54
CA ALA A 13 24.08 15.14 -16.81
C ALA A 13 22.95 16.12 -17.10
N VAL A 14 23.30 17.29 -17.62
CA VAL A 14 22.34 18.31 -18.05
C VAL A 14 21.32 17.64 -18.98
N ASP A 15 20.03 17.97 -18.83
CA ASP A 15 18.89 17.48 -19.62
C ASP A 15 18.31 16.08 -19.30
N GLY A 16 18.29 15.65 -18.04
CA GLY A 16 17.45 14.51 -17.60
C GLY A 16 18.01 13.12 -17.93
N HIS A 17 19.27 13.05 -18.37
CA HIS A 17 20.01 11.82 -18.56
C HIS A 17 20.85 11.47 -17.33
N VAL A 18 21.02 10.18 -17.06
CA VAL A 18 21.89 9.67 -16.00
C VAL A 18 23.07 8.91 -16.61
N VAL A 19 24.24 9.03 -15.99
CA VAL A 19 25.41 8.20 -16.29
C VAL A 19 25.64 7.25 -15.13
N LEU A 20 25.96 6.00 -15.47
CA LEU A 20 26.16 4.91 -14.53
C LEU A 20 27.66 4.69 -14.29
N GLU A 21 28.20 5.22 -13.18
CA GLU A 21 29.61 5.08 -12.79
C GLU A 21 29.84 3.94 -11.78
N SER A 22 30.92 3.18 -11.97
CA SER A 22 31.34 2.12 -11.04
C SER A 22 31.81 2.69 -9.69
N VAL A 23 31.33 2.12 -8.57
CA VAL A 23 31.84 2.42 -7.21
C VAL A 23 33.29 1.97 -7.06
N GLN A 24 33.59 0.80 -7.63
CA GLN A 24 34.85 0.11 -7.40
C GLN A 24 35.97 0.66 -8.29
N TYR A 25 35.63 1.14 -9.48
CA TYR A 25 36.58 1.66 -10.46
C TYR A 25 36.17 3.07 -10.90
N ARG A 26 36.56 4.08 -10.12
CA ARG A 26 36.26 5.50 -10.40
C ARG A 26 36.69 5.89 -11.82
N GLY A 27 35.84 6.64 -12.50
CA GLY A 27 36.01 7.05 -13.89
C GLY A 27 35.60 6.00 -14.92
N GLN A 28 35.21 4.79 -14.51
CA GLN A 28 34.64 3.79 -15.41
C GLN A 28 33.12 3.89 -15.46
N HIS A 29 32.58 3.91 -16.67
CA HIS A 29 31.16 4.18 -16.92
C HIS A 29 30.53 3.05 -17.75
N VAL A 30 29.27 2.70 -17.47
CA VAL A 30 28.51 1.77 -18.31
C VAL A 30 28.16 2.48 -19.61
N GLY A 31 28.47 1.84 -20.74
CA GLY A 31 28.17 2.38 -22.05
C GLY A 31 27.57 1.33 -22.96
N VAL A 32 26.63 1.73 -23.80
CA VAL A 32 25.99 0.87 -24.80
C VAL A 32 26.07 1.57 -26.15
N LEU A 33 26.60 0.86 -27.15
CA LEU A 33 26.64 1.37 -28.53
C LEU A 33 25.24 1.32 -29.16
N PRO A 34 24.97 2.11 -30.22
CA PRO A 34 23.70 2.02 -30.95
C PRO A 34 23.39 0.62 -31.49
N SER A 35 24.39 -0.25 -31.66
CA SER A 35 24.24 -1.66 -32.04
C SER A 35 23.69 -2.55 -30.92
N GLY A 36 23.59 -2.06 -29.68
CA GLY A 36 23.21 -2.84 -28.50
C GLY A 36 24.39 -3.50 -27.79
N GLU A 37 25.61 -3.39 -28.32
CA GLU A 37 26.81 -3.93 -27.71
C GLU A 37 27.28 -3.10 -26.50
N ILE A 38 27.77 -3.79 -25.46
CA ILE A 38 28.33 -3.14 -24.27
C ILE A 38 29.72 -2.60 -24.58
N LYS A 39 29.94 -1.32 -24.28
CA LYS A 39 31.22 -0.62 -24.46
C LYS A 39 32.16 -0.93 -23.28
N ASP A 40 33.46 -0.96 -23.56
CA ASP A 40 34.50 -1.06 -22.54
C ASP A 40 34.34 0.06 -21.48
N PRO A 41 34.12 -0.28 -20.19
CA PRO A 41 33.85 0.72 -19.16
C PRO A 41 34.95 1.76 -18.95
N GLY A 42 36.21 1.42 -19.20
CA GLY A 42 37.36 2.32 -19.11
C GLY A 42 37.46 3.30 -20.29
N ARG A 43 36.69 3.08 -21.36
CA ARG A 43 36.66 3.94 -22.57
C ARG A 43 35.30 4.56 -22.83
N THR A 44 34.35 4.38 -21.91
CA THR A 44 32.97 4.86 -22.07
C THR A 44 32.83 6.36 -21.89
N GLY A 45 33.36 6.91 -20.79
CA GLY A 45 33.19 8.33 -20.42
C GLY A 45 31.72 8.70 -20.13
N THR A 46 31.37 9.98 -20.27
CA THR A 46 30.02 10.52 -19.99
C THR A 46 29.26 10.97 -21.25
N GLY A 47 29.76 10.60 -22.44
CA GLY A 47 29.16 10.96 -23.73
C GLY A 47 27.85 10.22 -24.03
N GLN A 48 27.26 10.44 -25.20
CA GLN A 48 25.93 9.93 -25.57
C GLN A 48 25.72 8.42 -25.35
N HIS A 49 26.76 7.60 -25.57
CA HIS A 49 26.69 6.14 -25.36
C HIS A 49 26.66 5.73 -23.89
N ALA A 50 26.87 6.66 -22.96
CA ALA A 50 26.86 6.46 -21.51
C ALA A 50 25.64 7.09 -20.84
N GLN A 51 24.77 7.75 -21.62
CA GLN A 51 23.61 8.48 -21.15
C GLN A 51 22.38 7.56 -21.20
N PHE A 52 21.78 7.35 -20.04
CA PHE A 52 20.55 6.57 -19.89
C PHE A 52 19.42 7.50 -19.50
N ILE A 53 18.23 7.25 -20.03
CA ILE A 53 17.01 7.88 -19.53
C ILE A 53 16.50 6.99 -18.41
N LEU A 54 16.38 7.55 -17.20
CA LEU A 54 15.68 6.87 -16.13
C LEU A 54 14.18 6.99 -16.38
N ASN A 55 13.60 6.02 -17.09
CA ASN A 55 12.17 5.84 -17.08
C ASN A 55 11.78 5.30 -15.70
N VAL A 56 11.49 6.21 -14.77
CA VAL A 56 10.74 5.86 -13.58
C VAL A 56 9.36 5.48 -14.07
N HIS A 57 9.15 4.18 -14.34
CA HIS A 57 7.81 3.66 -14.54
C HIS A 57 7.00 4.09 -13.32
N GLN A 58 6.05 4.99 -13.52
CA GLN A 58 5.02 5.24 -12.53
C GLN A 58 4.26 3.93 -12.38
N GLY A 59 4.71 3.09 -11.44
CA GLY A 59 4.07 1.84 -11.07
C GLY A 59 2.57 2.10 -10.89
N ILE A 60 1.78 1.21 -11.48
CA ILE A 60 0.32 1.17 -11.53
C ILE A 60 -0.39 2.31 -10.79
N LYS A 61 -1.07 3.20 -11.52
CA LYS A 61 -1.98 4.25 -10.98
C LYS A 61 -3.19 3.71 -10.19
N PHE A 62 -3.28 2.40 -9.96
CA PHE A 62 -4.44 1.69 -9.45
C PHE A 62 -4.05 0.69 -8.37
N GLU A 63 -4.40 1.02 -7.13
CA GLU A 63 -4.32 0.10 -6.01
C GLU A 63 -5.67 -0.63 -5.85
N PHE A 64 -5.63 -1.94 -5.62
CA PHE A 64 -6.82 -2.71 -5.27
C PHE A 64 -7.30 -2.31 -3.87
N VAL A 65 -8.23 -1.36 -3.80
CA VAL A 65 -8.81 -0.90 -2.53
C VAL A 65 -9.92 -1.85 -2.08
N GLY A 66 -9.87 -2.30 -0.84
CA GLY A 66 -10.93 -3.14 -0.25
C GLY A 66 -12.31 -2.47 -0.35
N GLY A 67 -13.30 -3.22 -0.84
CA GLY A 67 -14.66 -2.75 -1.06
C GLY A 67 -14.91 -2.07 -2.40
N SER A 68 -13.87 -1.71 -3.16
CA SER A 68 -14.01 -1.15 -4.50
C SER A 68 -14.62 -2.15 -5.48
N VAL A 69 -15.22 -1.64 -6.55
CA VAL A 69 -15.75 -2.46 -7.65
C VAL A 69 -14.94 -2.22 -8.91
N VAL A 70 -14.29 -3.28 -9.37
CA VAL A 70 -13.41 -3.25 -10.52
C VAL A 70 -13.99 -4.04 -11.69
N ILE A 71 -13.60 -3.64 -12.89
CA ILE A 71 -13.78 -4.43 -14.10
C ILE A 71 -12.38 -4.75 -14.64
N LEU A 72 -12.13 -6.04 -14.86
CA LEU A 72 -10.86 -6.55 -15.38
C LEU A 72 -10.97 -6.73 -16.89
N GLU A 73 -10.41 -5.82 -17.67
CA GLU A 73 -10.35 -5.92 -19.13
C GLU A 73 -9.11 -6.72 -19.53
N SER A 74 -9.28 -7.84 -20.24
CA SER A 74 -8.16 -8.65 -20.70
C SER A 74 -7.39 -7.90 -21.77
N CYS A 75 -6.07 -7.80 -21.60
CA CYS A 75 -5.19 -7.22 -22.61
C CYS A 75 -5.13 -8.07 -23.90
N ALA A 76 -5.48 -9.35 -23.84
CA ALA A 76 -5.45 -10.26 -24.97
C ALA A 76 -6.72 -10.20 -25.84
N SER A 77 -7.91 -10.08 -25.22
CA SER A 77 -9.19 -10.07 -25.95
C SER A 77 -9.82 -8.67 -26.08
N GLY A 78 -9.39 -7.70 -25.27
CA GLY A 78 -10.05 -6.39 -25.16
C GLY A 78 -11.47 -6.46 -24.59
N LYS A 79 -11.85 -7.59 -24.00
CA LYS A 79 -13.14 -7.84 -23.36
C LYS A 79 -12.95 -8.07 -21.86
N THR A 80 -14.04 -8.05 -21.10
CA THR A 80 -13.95 -8.07 -19.63
C THR A 80 -14.13 -9.47 -19.07
N LEU A 81 -13.39 -9.78 -17.99
CA LEU A 81 -13.61 -10.98 -17.20
C LEU A 81 -14.98 -10.90 -16.51
N ARG A 82 -15.83 -11.91 -16.69
CA ARG A 82 -17.14 -12.01 -16.06
C ARG A 82 -17.38 -13.40 -15.46
N SER A 83 -18.34 -13.47 -14.53
CA SER A 83 -18.99 -14.71 -14.13
C SER A 83 -20.41 -14.76 -14.71
N LEU A 84 -20.66 -15.69 -15.63
CA LEU A 84 -21.99 -15.93 -16.20
C LEU A 84 -22.32 -17.42 -16.10
N HIS A 85 -23.52 -17.74 -15.61
CA HIS A 85 -23.96 -19.13 -15.38
C HIS A 85 -22.94 -19.97 -14.58
N GLY A 86 -22.22 -19.30 -13.68
CA GLY A 86 -21.19 -19.88 -12.82
C GLY A 86 -19.84 -20.17 -13.49
N LYS A 87 -19.67 -19.85 -14.77
CA LYS A 87 -18.39 -19.95 -15.48
C LYS A 87 -17.67 -18.61 -15.49
N ALA A 88 -16.36 -18.64 -15.32
CA ALA A 88 -15.52 -17.49 -15.64
C ALA A 88 -15.36 -17.41 -17.16
N GLU A 89 -15.47 -16.21 -17.73
CA GLU A 89 -15.36 -15.97 -19.16
C GLU A 89 -14.71 -14.61 -19.43
N GLY A 90 -13.87 -14.53 -20.47
CA GLY A 90 -13.20 -13.31 -20.91
C GLY A 90 -13.86 -12.63 -22.11
N ILE A 91 -15.16 -12.80 -22.29
CA ILE A 91 -15.99 -12.20 -23.37
C ILE A 91 -17.04 -11.21 -22.84
N GLY A 92 -16.87 -10.72 -21.61
CA GLY A 92 -17.82 -9.81 -20.98
C GLY A 92 -17.83 -8.40 -21.56
N GLY A 93 -18.90 -7.68 -21.23
CA GLY A 93 -18.98 -6.21 -21.28
C GLY A 93 -19.06 -5.63 -19.86
N ARG A 94 -19.47 -4.37 -19.70
CA ARG A 94 -19.39 -3.67 -18.40
C ARG A 94 -20.56 -3.90 -17.41
N GLY A 95 -21.40 -4.91 -17.66
CA GLY A 95 -22.56 -5.24 -16.81
C GLY A 95 -22.19 -5.88 -15.47
N ALA A 96 -23.17 -6.07 -14.58
CA ALA A 96 -22.98 -6.55 -13.21
C ALA A 96 -22.23 -7.89 -13.09
N HIS A 97 -22.34 -8.77 -14.10
CA HIS A 97 -21.59 -10.04 -14.16
C HIS A 97 -20.07 -9.86 -14.32
N ALA A 98 -19.62 -8.73 -14.86
CA ALA A 98 -18.21 -8.40 -15.05
C ALA A 98 -17.65 -7.48 -13.95
N GLN A 99 -18.49 -7.10 -12.99
CA GLN A 99 -18.12 -6.24 -11.88
C GLN A 99 -17.73 -7.11 -10.68
N TRP A 100 -16.55 -6.84 -10.13
CA TRP A 100 -15.98 -7.62 -9.05
C TRP A 100 -15.73 -6.73 -7.84
N LYS A 101 -16.37 -7.05 -6.72
CA LYS A 101 -16.02 -6.46 -5.43
C LYS A 101 -14.66 -6.97 -4.99
N VAL A 102 -13.76 -6.05 -4.69
CA VAL A 102 -12.43 -6.36 -4.18
C VAL A 102 -12.52 -6.60 -2.68
N HIS A 103 -11.98 -7.73 -2.22
CA HIS A 103 -11.77 -8.01 -0.81
C HIS A 103 -10.29 -8.19 -0.56
N VAL A 104 -9.66 -7.22 0.10
CA VAL A 104 -8.26 -7.35 0.51
C VAL A 104 -8.19 -8.31 1.70
N ARG A 105 -7.40 -9.38 1.57
CA ARG A 105 -7.22 -10.38 2.63
C ARG A 105 -6.01 -10.06 3.50
N ARG A 106 -4.91 -9.66 2.85
CA ARG A 106 -3.64 -9.26 3.46
C ARG A 106 -2.82 -8.47 2.43
N PRO A 107 -1.69 -7.82 2.80
CA PRO A 107 -0.87 -7.06 1.86
C PRO A 107 -0.56 -7.83 0.57
N GLY A 108 -0.89 -7.23 -0.58
CA GLY A 108 -0.69 -7.83 -1.91
C GLY A 108 -1.61 -8.99 -2.29
N VAL A 109 -2.56 -9.39 -1.42
CA VAL A 109 -3.45 -10.52 -1.63
C VAL A 109 -4.92 -10.11 -1.57
N ILE A 110 -5.66 -10.43 -2.63
CA ILE A 110 -7.07 -10.08 -2.81
C ILE A 110 -7.95 -11.30 -3.08
N ALA A 111 -9.25 -11.14 -2.88
CA ALA A 111 -10.29 -12.00 -3.41
C ALA A 111 -11.31 -11.16 -4.18
N LEU A 112 -11.90 -11.72 -5.22
CA LEU A 112 -12.83 -11.03 -6.12
C LEU A 112 -14.21 -11.68 -6.03
N GLN A 113 -15.17 -10.93 -5.49
CA GLN A 113 -16.57 -11.36 -5.33
C GLN A 113 -17.40 -10.81 -6.48
N ASN A 114 -18.24 -11.62 -7.09
CA ASN A 114 -19.10 -11.16 -8.18
C ASN A 114 -20.21 -10.22 -7.65
N GLN A 115 -20.43 -9.08 -8.32
CA GLN A 115 -21.47 -8.13 -7.92
C GLN A 115 -22.88 -8.62 -8.20
N HIS A 116 -23.09 -9.29 -9.34
CA HIS A 116 -24.41 -9.82 -9.69
C HIS A 116 -24.82 -10.99 -8.78
N THR A 117 -23.87 -11.85 -8.41
CA THR A 117 -24.12 -13.00 -7.52
C THR A 117 -23.14 -12.96 -6.33
N PRO A 118 -23.50 -12.30 -5.21
CA PRO A 118 -22.59 -12.10 -4.09
C PRO A 118 -22.10 -13.39 -3.41
N SER A 119 -22.78 -14.53 -3.57
CA SER A 119 -22.29 -15.82 -3.08
C SER A 119 -21.13 -16.38 -3.92
N HIS A 120 -20.85 -15.79 -5.08
CA HIS A 120 -19.87 -16.29 -6.04
C HIS A 120 -18.57 -15.49 -6.02
N TRP A 121 -17.46 -16.22 -6.03
CA TRP A 121 -16.11 -15.71 -6.02
C TRP A 121 -15.33 -16.25 -7.21
N LEU A 122 -14.40 -15.44 -7.72
CA LEU A 122 -13.39 -15.90 -8.66
C LEU A 122 -12.43 -16.83 -7.93
N ALA A 123 -12.11 -17.97 -8.52
CA ALA A 123 -11.17 -18.92 -7.94
C ALA A 123 -10.36 -19.66 -9.01
N ILE A 124 -9.19 -20.16 -8.62
CA ILE A 124 -8.50 -21.25 -9.33
C ILE A 124 -8.66 -22.50 -8.48
N ARG A 125 -9.38 -23.48 -9.01
CA ARG A 125 -9.69 -24.75 -8.34
C ARG A 125 -9.65 -25.88 -9.35
N ASP A 126 -9.05 -27.00 -8.97
CA ASP A 126 -9.00 -28.23 -9.77
C ASP A 126 -8.48 -27.98 -11.20
N GLY A 127 -7.47 -27.10 -11.34
CA GLY A 127 -6.85 -26.76 -12.62
C GLY A 127 -7.67 -25.84 -13.53
N ALA A 128 -8.75 -25.23 -13.03
CA ALA A 128 -9.60 -24.33 -13.80
C ALA A 128 -9.81 -22.99 -13.09
N THR A 129 -9.96 -21.91 -13.87
CA THR A 129 -10.51 -20.64 -13.34
C THR A 129 -12.03 -20.72 -13.36
N ILE A 130 -12.66 -20.53 -12.22
CA ILE A 130 -14.12 -20.60 -12.05
C ILE A 130 -14.67 -19.30 -11.44
N GLY A 131 -15.93 -19.01 -11.73
CA GLY A 131 -16.61 -17.78 -11.31
C GLY A 131 -17.71 -17.99 -10.28
N ASN A 132 -17.86 -19.18 -9.71
CA ASN A 132 -18.94 -19.58 -8.78
C ASN A 132 -18.44 -20.23 -7.48
N ALA A 133 -17.19 -20.02 -7.10
CA ALA A 133 -16.69 -20.53 -5.83
C ALA A 133 -17.44 -19.88 -4.67
N GLN A 134 -17.60 -20.61 -3.55
CA GLN A 134 -18.30 -20.13 -2.35
C GLN A 134 -17.34 -19.43 -1.34
N GLY A 135 -16.17 -18.99 -1.80
CA GLY A 135 -15.09 -18.47 -0.97
C GLY A 135 -14.05 -19.54 -0.59
N GLY A 136 -13.13 -19.17 0.31
CA GLY A 136 -12.04 -20.04 0.77
C GLY A 136 -10.70 -19.81 0.06
N PRO A 137 -9.68 -20.65 0.35
CA PRO A 137 -8.28 -20.41 -0.04
C PRO A 137 -8.04 -20.38 -1.56
N TYR A 138 -8.89 -21.06 -2.33
CA TYR A 138 -8.83 -21.05 -3.81
C TYR A 138 -9.20 -19.70 -4.44
N CYS A 139 -9.81 -18.79 -3.67
CA CYS A 139 -10.28 -17.49 -4.13
C CYS A 139 -9.27 -16.35 -3.89
N GLU A 140 -8.09 -16.67 -3.34
CA GLU A 140 -7.08 -15.68 -3.01
C GLU A 140 -6.02 -15.57 -4.11
N PHE A 141 -5.72 -14.33 -4.51
CA PHE A 141 -4.78 -14.01 -5.55
C PHE A 141 -3.74 -13.01 -5.09
N THR A 142 -2.47 -13.30 -5.35
CA THR A 142 -1.40 -12.31 -5.31
C THR A 142 -1.51 -11.43 -6.54
N VAL A 143 -1.56 -10.11 -6.34
CA VAL A 143 -1.53 -9.15 -7.44
C VAL A 143 -0.08 -8.85 -7.79
N LYS A 144 0.33 -9.15 -9.02
CA LYS A 144 1.65 -8.78 -9.55
C LYS A 144 1.50 -7.64 -10.54
N GLU A 145 2.39 -6.66 -10.44
CA GLU A 145 2.46 -5.56 -11.40
C GLU A 145 3.13 -6.00 -12.69
N SER A 146 2.58 -5.58 -13.82
CA SER A 146 3.16 -5.75 -15.15
C SER A 146 2.93 -4.47 -15.95
N ASP A 147 3.89 -3.56 -15.91
CA ASP A 147 3.80 -2.20 -16.48
C ASP A 147 2.58 -1.43 -15.92
N GLU A 148 1.54 -1.21 -16.74
CA GLU A 148 0.28 -0.55 -16.38
C GLU A 148 -0.85 -1.55 -16.07
N ASN A 149 -0.58 -2.85 -16.13
CA ASN A 149 -1.54 -3.93 -16.01
C ASN A 149 -1.27 -4.78 -14.75
N VAL A 150 -2.25 -5.61 -14.41
CA VAL A 150 -2.12 -6.56 -13.29
C VAL A 150 -2.16 -7.99 -13.76
N VAL A 151 -1.47 -8.85 -13.02
CA VAL A 151 -1.52 -10.30 -13.14
C VAL A 151 -2.02 -10.89 -11.83
N LEU A 152 -2.98 -11.81 -11.90
CA LEU A 152 -3.56 -12.48 -10.73
C LEU A 152 -2.98 -13.90 -10.61
N GLU A 153 -2.07 -14.11 -9.67
CA GLU A 153 -1.50 -15.42 -9.35
C GLU A 153 -2.26 -16.07 -8.20
N SER A 154 -2.61 -17.36 -8.29
CA SER A 154 -3.22 -18.09 -7.19
C SER A 154 -2.27 -18.19 -5.99
N VAL A 155 -2.78 -17.85 -4.80
CA VAL A 155 -2.06 -18.07 -3.53
C VAL A 155 -1.93 -19.57 -3.24
N GLN A 156 -2.99 -20.33 -3.47
CA GLN A 156 -3.05 -21.76 -3.19
C GLN A 156 -2.20 -22.58 -4.18
N TYR A 157 -2.18 -22.18 -5.46
CA TYR A 157 -1.45 -22.86 -6.52
C TYR A 157 -0.44 -21.91 -7.17
N ARG A 158 0.71 -21.72 -6.52
CA ARG A 158 1.78 -20.83 -7.00
C ARG A 158 2.19 -21.17 -8.44
N GLY A 159 2.44 -20.14 -9.25
CA GLY A 159 2.73 -20.28 -10.67
C GLY A 159 1.48 -20.44 -11.57
N GLN A 160 0.29 -20.63 -11.00
CA GLN A 160 -0.96 -20.64 -11.76
C GLN A 160 -1.62 -19.27 -11.75
N HIS A 161 -2.08 -18.83 -12.91
CA HIS A 161 -2.57 -17.47 -13.13
C HIS A 161 -3.95 -17.46 -13.76
N VAL A 162 -4.74 -16.44 -13.46
CA VAL A 162 -5.98 -16.19 -14.21
C VAL A 162 -5.58 -15.72 -15.60
N GLY A 163 -6.08 -16.40 -16.63
CA GLY A 163 -5.71 -16.12 -18.01
C GLY A 163 -6.91 -16.11 -18.95
N VAL A 164 -6.84 -15.25 -19.96
CA VAL A 164 -7.83 -15.14 -21.04
C VAL A 164 -7.09 -15.22 -22.38
N LEU A 165 -7.58 -16.08 -23.27
CA LEU A 165 -7.10 -16.19 -24.64
C LEU A 165 -7.64 -15.04 -25.50
N PRO A 166 -7.05 -14.74 -26.66
CA PRO A 166 -7.60 -13.75 -27.60
C PRO A 166 -9.04 -14.06 -28.03
N SER A 167 -9.46 -15.33 -28.03
CA SER A 167 -10.85 -15.76 -28.26
C SER A 167 -11.81 -15.32 -27.15
N GLY A 168 -11.30 -14.91 -25.99
CA GLY A 168 -12.05 -14.62 -24.77
C GLY A 168 -12.36 -15.85 -23.92
N GLU A 169 -11.92 -17.03 -24.34
CA GLU A 169 -11.97 -18.23 -23.50
C GLU A 169 -10.96 -18.13 -22.34
N ILE A 170 -11.29 -18.77 -21.22
CA ILE A 170 -10.36 -18.88 -20.10
C ILE A 170 -9.20 -19.79 -20.49
N LYS A 171 -7.98 -19.29 -20.31
CA LYS A 171 -6.77 -20.06 -20.47
C LYS A 171 -6.54 -20.93 -19.23
N GLU A 172 -6.05 -22.15 -19.44
CA GLU A 172 -5.68 -23.05 -18.35
C GLU A 172 -4.66 -22.37 -17.41
N PRO A 173 -4.93 -22.31 -16.08
CA PRO A 173 -4.11 -21.55 -15.15
C PRO A 173 -2.64 -21.95 -15.13
N GLY A 174 -2.34 -23.26 -15.20
CA GLY A 174 -0.98 -23.80 -15.24
C GLY A 174 -0.20 -23.47 -16.52
N ARG A 175 -0.88 -23.01 -17.58
CA ARG A 175 -0.27 -22.67 -18.88
C ARG A 175 -0.31 -21.17 -19.19
N THR A 176 -0.80 -20.37 -18.25
CA THR A 176 -1.05 -18.93 -18.47
C THR A 176 0.22 -18.09 -18.38
N GLY A 177 1.08 -18.36 -17.39
CA GLY A 177 2.28 -17.55 -17.13
C GLY A 177 1.94 -16.09 -16.81
N THR A 178 2.84 -15.16 -17.14
CA THR A 178 2.68 -13.71 -16.89
C THR A 178 2.63 -12.87 -18.17
N GLY A 179 2.59 -13.51 -19.34
CA GLY A 179 2.51 -12.84 -20.64
C GLY A 179 1.13 -12.22 -20.89
N LEU A 180 0.90 -11.74 -22.12
CA LEU A 180 -0.29 -10.96 -22.49
C LEU A 180 -1.64 -11.59 -22.06
N HIS A 181 -1.76 -12.92 -22.11
CA HIS A 181 -2.97 -13.64 -21.71
C HIS A 181 -3.30 -13.53 -20.21
N ALA A 182 -2.30 -13.25 -19.37
CA ALA A 182 -2.43 -13.13 -17.91
C ALA A 182 -2.69 -11.69 -17.46
N GLN A 183 -2.57 -10.72 -18.37
CA GLN A 183 -2.60 -9.31 -18.04
C GLN A 183 -4.01 -8.75 -18.18
N PHE A 184 -4.40 -7.97 -17.17
CA PHE A 184 -5.65 -7.26 -17.13
C PHE A 184 -5.40 -5.77 -16.90
N ARG A 185 -6.07 -4.96 -17.71
CA ARG A 185 -6.23 -3.53 -17.44
C ARG A 185 -7.39 -3.36 -16.47
N LEU A 186 -7.16 -2.65 -15.36
CA LEU A 186 -8.25 -2.24 -14.48
C LEU A 186 -8.99 -1.06 -15.11
N THR A 187 -10.30 -1.19 -15.23
CA THR A 187 -11.18 -0.06 -15.49
C THR A 187 -12.09 0.12 -14.28
N GLN A 188 -11.95 1.27 -13.62
CA GLN A 188 -12.70 1.58 -12.42
C GLN A 188 -14.17 1.81 -12.78
N HIS A 189 -15.09 1.09 -12.12
CA HIS A 189 -16.52 1.27 -12.34
C HIS A 189 -17.18 2.04 -11.19
N LYS A 190 -16.78 1.80 -9.93
CA LYS A 190 -17.27 2.59 -8.76
C LYS A 190 -16.26 2.63 -7.60
N THR A 191 -16.09 3.78 -6.94
CA THR A 191 -15.35 3.88 -5.68
C THR A 191 -16.13 3.22 -4.53
N PRO A 192 -15.50 2.83 -3.40
CA PRO A 192 -16.25 2.24 -2.29
C PRO A 192 -17.33 3.19 -1.72
N GLU A 193 -17.12 4.51 -1.83
CA GLU A 193 -18.10 5.58 -1.51
C GLU A 193 -19.39 5.45 -2.32
N GLU A 194 -19.28 5.20 -3.62
CA GLU A 194 -20.41 5.10 -4.56
C GLU A 194 -21.21 3.79 -4.42
N VAL A 195 -20.69 2.82 -3.67
CA VAL A 195 -21.32 1.50 -3.45
C VAL A 195 -21.84 1.37 -2.00
N GLY A 196 -21.84 2.45 -1.22
CA GLY A 196 -22.29 2.44 0.18
C GLY A 196 -21.36 1.66 1.10
N TYR A 197 -20.07 1.58 0.76
CA TYR A 197 -19.03 0.96 1.57
C TYR A 197 -18.20 2.04 2.25
N ASP A 198 -18.09 1.97 3.58
CA ASP A 198 -17.34 2.94 4.38
C ASP A 198 -15.83 2.85 4.07
N VAL A 199 -15.38 3.74 3.19
CA VAL A 199 -13.99 3.99 2.72
C VAL A 199 -13.00 4.31 3.85
N SER A 200 -13.47 4.65 5.04
CA SER A 200 -12.59 5.00 6.17
C SER A 200 -11.71 3.85 6.67
N ARG A 201 -11.86 2.63 6.13
CA ARG A 201 -11.16 1.43 6.64
C ARG A 201 -9.85 1.00 5.97
N HIS A 202 -9.40 1.52 4.82
CA HIS A 202 -8.35 0.81 4.04
C HIS A 202 -7.33 1.68 3.27
N MET A 203 -6.82 2.75 3.88
CA MET A 203 -5.95 3.71 3.17
C MET A 203 -4.47 3.29 3.08
N ALA A 204 -4.17 2.47 2.08
CA ALA A 204 -3.03 2.63 1.18
C ALA A 204 -3.63 2.30 -0.20
N GLY A 205 -3.54 3.09 -1.26
CA GLY A 205 -2.65 4.18 -1.59
C GLY A 205 -3.22 4.90 -2.80
N LEU A 206 -3.63 6.13 -2.55
CA LEU A 206 -4.07 7.06 -3.57
C LEU A 206 -3.02 8.15 -3.71
N ASN A 207 -2.89 8.70 -4.91
CA ASN A 207 -2.22 9.96 -5.16
C ASN A 207 -2.92 11.05 -4.32
N LEU A 208 -2.33 11.35 -3.17
CA LEU A 208 -2.86 12.27 -2.16
C LEU A 208 -2.53 13.70 -2.53
N SER A 209 -3.29 14.27 -3.47
CA SER A 209 -3.42 15.73 -3.50
C SER A 209 -4.30 16.15 -2.30
N SER A 210 -3.64 16.60 -1.21
CA SER A 210 -4.16 17.36 -0.05
C SER A 210 -4.89 16.68 1.13
N SER A 211 -5.09 15.36 1.19
CA SER A 211 -5.88 14.77 2.31
C SER A 211 -5.07 14.51 3.59
N ILE A 212 -5.74 14.71 4.74
CA ILE A 212 -5.28 14.48 6.13
C ILE A 212 -4.57 13.15 6.38
N LEU A 213 -4.91 12.13 5.59
CA LEU A 213 -4.36 10.77 5.71
C LEU A 213 -2.93 10.66 5.15
N SER A 214 -2.54 11.54 4.22
CA SER A 214 -1.15 11.62 3.73
C SER A 214 -0.15 11.93 4.82
N MET A 215 -0.59 12.61 5.89
CA MET A 215 0.24 12.90 7.04
C MET A 215 0.68 11.62 7.75
N PHE A 216 -0.07 10.52 7.61
CA PHE A 216 0.20 9.22 8.22
C PHE A 216 0.93 8.22 7.31
N ALA A 217 1.69 8.70 6.32
CA ALA A 217 2.61 7.85 5.59
C ALA A 217 3.68 7.25 6.51
N HIS A 218 4.18 6.06 6.17
CA HIS A 218 5.22 5.38 6.95
C HIS A 218 6.45 6.29 7.09
N GLY A 219 6.95 6.41 8.32
CA GLY A 219 8.11 7.24 8.64
C GLY A 219 7.79 8.69 8.97
N ASN A 220 6.67 9.24 8.50
CA ASN A 220 6.27 10.61 8.86
C ASN A 220 6.15 10.79 10.37
N VAL A 221 6.39 12.01 10.83
CA VAL A 221 6.18 12.39 12.22
C VAL A 221 4.99 13.32 12.28
N VAL A 222 3.99 12.94 13.08
CA VAL A 222 2.77 13.70 13.30
C VAL A 222 2.64 14.15 14.74
N ILE A 223 1.94 15.26 14.93
CA ILE A 223 1.47 15.72 16.23
C ILE A 223 -0.05 15.68 16.21
N LEU A 224 -0.67 15.17 17.26
CA LEU A 224 -2.11 14.98 17.35
C LEU A 224 -2.71 16.01 18.32
N GLU A 225 -3.35 17.05 17.80
CA GLU A 225 -4.04 18.08 18.59
C GLU A 225 -5.46 17.61 18.91
N SER A 226 -5.79 17.43 20.18
CA SER A 226 -7.13 16.99 20.59
C SER A 226 -8.16 18.06 20.28
N HIS A 227 -9.25 17.68 19.61
CA HIS A 227 -10.39 18.55 19.39
C HIS A 227 -11.08 18.94 20.71
N ALA A 228 -10.96 18.14 21.78
CA ALA A 228 -11.62 18.42 23.05
C ALA A 228 -10.86 19.43 23.91
N SER A 229 -9.53 19.31 24.01
CA SER A 229 -8.71 20.18 24.88
C SER A 229 -7.97 21.30 24.12
N GLY A 230 -7.83 21.21 22.79
CA GLY A 230 -6.97 22.10 22.00
C GLY A 230 -5.48 21.95 22.31
N LYS A 231 -5.09 20.90 23.04
CA LYS A 231 -3.70 20.54 23.39
C LYS A 231 -3.31 19.24 22.70
N THR A 232 -2.03 18.91 22.70
CA THR A 232 -1.54 17.74 21.95
C THR A 232 -1.45 16.49 22.81
N LEU A 233 -1.66 15.34 22.17
CA LEU A 233 -1.39 14.04 22.77
C LEU A 233 0.12 13.83 22.88
N ARG A 234 0.61 13.53 24.09
CA ARG A 234 2.03 13.28 24.37
C ARG A 234 2.26 12.02 25.19
N SER A 235 3.48 11.49 25.12
CA SER A 235 4.03 10.56 26.11
C SER A 235 4.89 11.34 27.09
N TYR A 236 4.52 11.35 28.37
CA TYR A 236 5.30 11.99 29.44
C TYR A 236 5.43 11.02 30.62
N HIS A 237 6.66 10.69 31.01
CA HIS A 237 6.97 9.64 32.00
C HIS A 237 6.27 8.29 31.76
N GLY A 238 6.05 7.95 30.49
CA GLY A 238 5.39 6.71 30.07
C GLY A 238 3.85 6.75 30.10
N THR A 239 3.26 7.86 30.52
CA THR A 239 1.81 8.09 30.54
C THR A 239 1.38 8.82 29.27
N ALA A 240 0.22 8.44 28.72
CA ALA A 240 -0.43 9.19 27.66
C ALA A 240 -1.16 10.39 28.29
N GLU A 241 -0.97 11.59 27.75
CA GLU A 241 -1.63 12.80 28.25
C GLU A 241 -2.06 13.71 27.11
N GLY A 242 -3.21 14.38 27.25
CA GLY A 242 -3.75 15.32 26.28
C GLY A 242 -3.55 16.79 26.66
N ILE A 243 -2.48 17.11 27.39
CA ILE A 243 -2.09 18.47 27.84
C ILE A 243 -0.76 18.94 27.21
N GLY A 244 -0.30 18.28 26.15
CA GLY A 244 0.98 18.57 25.53
C GLY A 244 1.01 19.87 24.72
N GLY A 245 2.24 20.31 24.42
CA GLY A 245 2.56 21.24 23.34
C GLY A 245 3.21 20.52 22.16
N ARG A 246 3.88 21.24 21.24
CA ARG A 246 4.45 20.64 20.01
C ARG A 246 5.88 20.08 20.16
N GLY A 247 6.34 19.87 21.39
CA GLY A 247 7.69 19.35 21.69
C GLY A 247 7.83 17.85 21.41
N ILE A 248 9.05 17.34 21.55
CA ILE A 248 9.44 15.95 21.18
C ILE A 248 8.59 14.85 21.85
N HIS A 249 8.05 15.10 23.03
CA HIS A 249 7.12 14.18 23.72
C HIS A 249 5.77 14.00 23.01
N ALA A 250 5.35 14.96 22.20
CA ALA A 250 4.09 14.93 21.43
C ALA A 250 4.28 14.55 19.95
N GLN A 251 5.51 14.22 19.56
CA GLN A 251 5.86 13.82 18.21
C GLN A 251 5.79 12.31 18.09
N TRP A 252 4.99 11.85 17.13
CA TRP A 252 4.72 10.44 16.91
C TRP A 252 5.18 10.04 15.51
N LYS A 253 6.19 9.18 15.42
CA LYS A 253 6.57 8.55 14.16
C LYS A 253 5.56 7.48 13.79
N VAL A 254 5.02 7.63 12.60
CA VAL A 254 4.02 6.74 12.05
C VAL A 254 4.70 5.51 11.48
N ASN A 255 4.31 4.35 11.98
CA ASN A 255 4.74 3.06 11.46
C ASN A 255 3.52 2.36 10.86
N VAL A 256 3.40 2.37 9.54
CA VAL A 256 2.35 1.62 8.84
C VAL A 256 2.59 0.12 9.05
N ARG A 257 1.59 -0.59 9.56
CA ARG A 257 1.61 -2.04 9.84
C ARG A 257 0.76 -2.86 8.86
N GLY A 258 -0.07 -2.20 8.06
CA GLY A 258 -0.94 -2.81 7.06
C GLY A 258 -1.92 -1.77 6.49
N PHE A 259 -2.85 -2.21 5.63
CA PHE A 259 -3.84 -1.34 5.01
C PHE A 259 -4.65 -0.55 6.05
N GLY A 260 -4.42 0.77 6.14
CA GLY A 260 -5.11 1.66 7.09
C GLY A 260 -4.79 1.43 8.56
N VAL A 261 -3.78 0.59 8.88
CA VAL A 261 -3.35 0.29 10.24
C VAL A 261 -1.98 0.90 10.50
N ILE A 262 -1.91 1.70 11.56
CA ILE A 262 -0.69 2.37 11.98
C ILE A 262 -0.34 2.02 13.41
N ALA A 263 0.93 2.16 13.75
CA ALA A 263 1.41 2.25 15.12
C ALA A 263 2.14 3.58 15.30
N LEU A 264 1.95 4.21 16.45
CA LEU A 264 2.53 5.52 16.76
C LEU A 264 3.67 5.35 17.77
N GLN A 265 4.89 5.57 17.29
CA GLN A 265 6.11 5.48 18.09
C GLN A 265 6.50 6.86 18.60
N ASN A 266 6.77 6.99 19.88
CA ASN A 266 7.18 8.27 20.44
C ASN A 266 8.60 8.66 19.99
N GLN A 267 8.82 9.92 19.63
CA GLN A 267 10.15 10.40 19.22
C GLN A 267 11.11 10.65 20.37
N HIS A 268 10.63 11.04 21.56
CA HIS A 268 11.49 11.22 22.72
C HIS A 268 12.02 9.89 23.24
N THR A 269 11.15 8.88 23.31
CA THR A 269 11.51 7.54 23.79
C THR A 269 11.14 6.50 22.72
N PRO A 270 12.07 6.13 21.81
CA PRO A 270 11.75 5.25 20.68
C PRO A 270 11.27 3.84 21.06
N SER A 271 11.55 3.37 22.28
CA SER A 271 11.01 2.10 22.78
C SER A 271 9.53 2.19 23.19
N HIS A 272 8.97 3.39 23.25
CA HIS A 272 7.60 3.65 23.70
C HIS A 272 6.64 3.87 22.54
N TRP A 273 5.55 3.12 22.59
CA TRP A 273 4.48 3.15 21.61
C TRP A 273 3.16 3.50 22.28
N LEU A 274 2.31 4.24 21.57
CA LEU A 274 0.92 4.44 21.96
C LEU A 274 0.19 3.10 21.88
N ALA A 275 -0.62 2.77 22.88
CA ALA A 275 -1.39 1.53 22.89
C ALA A 275 -2.71 1.67 23.65
N ILE A 276 -3.65 0.79 23.33
CA ILE A 276 -4.79 0.48 24.20
C ILE A 276 -4.57 -0.92 24.77
N ARG A 277 -4.37 -1.00 26.09
CA ARG A 277 -4.15 -2.26 26.82
C ARG A 277 -4.87 -2.21 28.15
N ASP A 278 -5.48 -3.33 28.55
CA ASP A 278 -6.12 -3.48 29.86
C ASP A 278 -7.15 -2.37 30.17
N GLY A 279 -7.88 -1.90 29.14
CA GLY A 279 -8.89 -0.84 29.28
C GLY A 279 -8.34 0.58 29.45
N ALA A 280 -7.05 0.81 29.20
CA ALA A 280 -6.40 2.12 29.30
C ALA A 280 -5.65 2.48 28.01
N THR A 281 -5.56 3.79 27.71
CA THR A 281 -4.57 4.29 26.74
C THR A 281 -3.26 4.55 27.46
N ILE A 282 -2.18 3.93 26.99
CA ILE A 282 -0.82 4.06 27.54
C ILE A 282 0.15 4.52 26.45
N ALA A 283 1.30 5.06 26.85
CA ALA A 283 2.31 5.59 25.94
C ALA A 283 3.73 5.08 26.26
N ASN A 284 3.82 3.87 26.79
CA ASN A 284 5.05 3.14 27.13
C ASN A 284 5.02 1.66 26.68
N ALA A 285 4.16 1.31 25.72
CA ALA A 285 4.08 -0.06 25.22
C ALA A 285 5.29 -0.41 24.32
N GLY A 286 5.62 -1.69 24.19
CA GLY A 286 6.77 -2.18 23.43
C GLY A 286 6.55 -2.42 21.92
N GLY A 287 5.49 -1.87 21.33
CA GLY A 287 5.26 -1.94 19.86
C GLY A 287 4.58 -3.21 19.34
N GLY A 288 3.96 -4.00 20.22
CA GLY A 288 3.17 -5.19 19.87
C GLY A 288 1.74 -4.89 19.39
N PRO A 289 0.87 -5.92 19.29
CA PRO A 289 -0.46 -5.81 18.64
C PRO A 289 -1.39 -4.76 19.27
N TYR A 290 -1.25 -4.47 20.56
CA TYR A 290 -2.03 -3.43 21.26
C TYR A 290 -1.71 -1.99 20.81
N CYS A 291 -0.63 -1.80 20.04
CA CYS A 291 -0.17 -0.50 19.54
C CYS A 291 -0.72 -0.18 18.15
N GLU A 292 -1.54 -1.07 17.59
CA GLU A 292 -2.08 -0.95 16.24
C GLU A 292 -3.44 -0.27 16.27
N PHE A 293 -3.57 0.77 15.45
CA PHE A 293 -4.78 1.57 15.32
C PHE A 293 -5.22 1.66 13.88
N ARG A 294 -6.53 1.52 13.67
CA ARG A 294 -7.19 1.93 12.45
C ARG A 294 -7.49 3.43 12.53
N LEU A 295 -7.09 4.17 11.51
CA LEU A 295 -7.43 5.59 11.38
C LEU A 295 -8.83 5.71 10.77
N LEU A 296 -9.71 6.44 11.45
CA LEU A 296 -11.00 6.88 10.91
C LEU A 296 -10.95 8.41 10.74
N THR A 297 -11.59 8.94 9.70
CA THR A 297 -11.68 10.40 9.50
C THR A 297 -13.08 10.89 9.86
N VAL A 298 -13.17 11.91 10.70
CA VAL A 298 -14.43 12.53 11.13
C VAL A 298 -14.25 14.05 11.12
N ASN A 299 -14.98 14.77 10.24
CA ASN A 299 -14.94 16.23 10.13
C ASN A 299 -13.51 16.81 10.03
N ASP A 300 -12.70 16.31 9.10
CA ASP A 300 -11.28 16.69 8.94
C ASP A 300 -10.39 16.45 10.16
N ASN A 301 -10.81 15.57 11.07
CA ASN A 301 -9.99 15.06 12.17
C ASN A 301 -9.82 13.55 12.03
N VAL A 302 -8.85 12.99 12.74
CA VAL A 302 -8.65 11.55 12.84
C VAL A 302 -9.12 11.00 14.17
N VAL A 303 -9.56 9.75 14.15
CA VAL A 303 -9.87 8.94 15.32
C VAL A 303 -9.04 7.67 15.25
N LEU A 304 -8.48 7.25 16.40
CA LEU A 304 -7.63 6.06 16.52
C LEU A 304 -8.43 4.92 17.17
N GLU A 305 -8.95 4.00 16.36
CA GLU A 305 -9.65 2.80 16.83
C GLU A 305 -8.64 1.65 17.04
N SER A 306 -8.69 0.96 18.19
CA SER A 306 -7.86 -0.22 18.43
C SER A 306 -8.18 -1.36 17.46
N THR A 307 -7.15 -1.99 16.89
CA THR A 307 -7.35 -3.23 16.11
C THR A 307 -7.62 -4.45 16.99
N GLN A 308 -7.10 -4.46 18.23
CA GLN A 308 -7.29 -5.54 19.20
C GLN A 308 -8.63 -5.47 19.93
N TYR A 309 -9.14 -4.25 20.14
CA TYR A 309 -10.41 -4.01 20.82
C TYR A 309 -11.32 -3.13 19.96
N PRO A 310 -12.03 -3.71 18.97
CA PRO A 310 -12.94 -2.96 18.09
C PRO A 310 -13.93 -2.10 18.89
N GLY A 311 -14.17 -0.87 18.42
CA GLY A 311 -15.02 0.11 19.12
C GLY A 311 -14.35 0.83 20.31
N GLN A 312 -13.11 0.49 20.67
CA GLN A 312 -12.33 1.24 21.67
C GLN A 312 -11.40 2.24 21.01
N HIS A 313 -11.35 3.46 21.54
CA HIS A 313 -10.68 4.58 20.89
C HIS A 313 -9.77 5.35 21.84
N VAL A 314 -8.66 5.88 21.33
CA VAL A 314 -7.84 6.85 22.05
C VAL A 314 -8.67 8.11 22.28
N GLY A 315 -8.80 8.53 23.54
CA GLY A 315 -9.65 9.66 23.90
C GLY A 315 -9.00 10.63 24.86
N VAL A 316 -9.24 11.91 24.66
CA VAL A 316 -8.81 13.02 25.52
C VAL A 316 -10.05 13.81 25.94
N ARG A 317 -10.17 14.08 27.24
CA ARG A 317 -11.22 14.96 27.80
C ARG A 317 -10.83 16.43 27.64
N PRO A 318 -11.77 17.38 27.82
CA PRO A 318 -11.47 18.81 27.75
C PRO A 318 -10.39 19.30 28.72
N ASP A 319 -10.27 18.66 29.89
CA ASP A 319 -9.20 18.92 30.88
C ASP A 319 -7.83 18.34 30.49
N GLY A 320 -7.77 17.62 29.36
CA GLY A 320 -6.57 16.95 28.85
C GLY A 320 -6.27 15.60 29.49
N SER A 321 -7.11 15.11 30.41
CA SER A 321 -7.02 13.75 30.93
C SER A 321 -7.42 12.72 29.85
N ILE A 322 -6.84 11.52 29.92
CA ILE A 322 -7.19 10.43 29.02
C ILE A 322 -8.57 9.85 29.37
N LYS A 323 -9.43 9.71 28.37
CA LYS A 323 -10.73 9.05 28.50
C LYS A 323 -10.57 7.53 28.32
N PRO A 324 -11.17 6.70 29.18
CA PRO A 324 -11.16 5.25 29.04
C PRO A 324 -11.61 4.82 27.62
N PRO A 325 -10.86 3.98 26.90
CA PRO A 325 -11.11 3.70 25.49
C PRO A 325 -12.50 3.15 25.18
N GLY A 326 -13.04 2.28 26.04
CA GLY A 326 -14.40 1.74 25.92
C GLY A 326 -15.52 2.76 26.13
N GLN A 327 -15.21 3.97 26.62
CA GLN A 327 -16.16 5.06 26.81
C GLN A 327 -15.93 6.21 25.81
N THR A 328 -14.90 6.14 24.98
CA THR A 328 -14.47 7.25 24.14
C THR A 328 -15.43 7.50 22.97
N GLY A 329 -15.84 6.44 22.26
CA GLY A 329 -16.61 6.55 21.02
C GLY A 329 -15.86 7.32 19.92
N THR A 330 -16.60 7.95 19.00
CA THR A 330 -16.03 8.73 17.87
C THR A 330 -16.32 10.23 17.94
N GLY A 331 -16.92 10.70 19.04
CA GLY A 331 -17.23 12.12 19.28
C GLY A 331 -15.99 12.97 19.53
N LYS A 332 -16.18 14.25 19.89
CA LYS A 332 -15.09 15.24 20.04
C LYS A 332 -13.89 14.79 20.90
N HIS A 333 -14.11 13.92 21.89
CA HIS A 333 -13.04 13.42 22.76
C HIS A 333 -12.10 12.44 22.04
N ALA A 334 -12.57 11.80 20.97
CA ALA A 334 -11.82 10.82 20.18
C ALA A 334 -11.08 11.45 18.99
N GLN A 335 -11.41 12.70 18.67
CA GLN A 335 -10.99 13.38 17.45
C GLN A 335 -9.71 14.16 17.69
N PHE A 336 -8.76 13.98 16.78
CA PHE A 336 -7.50 14.69 16.76
C PHE A 336 -7.29 15.36 15.42
N LYS A 337 -6.93 16.64 15.43
CA LYS A 337 -6.39 17.31 14.26
C LYS A 337 -4.92 16.93 14.13
N PRO A 338 -4.52 16.17 13.11
CA PRO A 338 -3.12 15.87 12.88
C PRO A 338 -2.42 17.08 12.29
N ILE A 339 -1.17 17.25 12.70
CA ILE A 339 -0.26 18.27 12.21
C ILE A 339 0.98 17.51 11.75
N LEU A 340 1.28 17.57 10.45
CA LEU A 340 2.51 17.02 9.92
C LEU A 340 3.69 17.82 10.45
N HIS A 341 4.56 17.18 11.22
CA HIS A 341 5.74 17.81 11.81
C HIS A 341 6.99 17.59 10.97
N GLN A 342 7.20 16.34 10.52
CA GLN A 342 8.30 15.98 9.63
C GLN A 342 7.78 14.99 8.59
N GLN A 343 8.03 15.30 7.32
CA GLN A 343 7.79 14.39 6.22
C GLN A 343 9.06 13.59 5.95
N VAL A 344 8.96 12.27 5.87
CA VAL A 344 10.06 11.46 5.34
C VAL A 344 9.87 11.42 3.83
N TYR A 345 10.70 12.17 3.11
CA TYR A 345 10.99 11.81 1.73
C TYR A 345 11.71 10.48 1.76
N LEU A 346 11.29 9.51 0.95
CA LEU A 346 12.03 8.27 0.76
C LEU A 346 13.40 8.60 0.13
N GLN A 347 14.37 9.03 0.94
CA GLN A 347 15.78 8.84 0.64
C GLN A 347 16.02 7.33 0.78
N ARG A 348 16.35 6.67 -0.33
CA ARG A 348 16.95 5.33 -0.23
C ARG A 348 18.31 5.52 0.42
N ASP A 349 18.46 5.07 1.66
CA ASP A 349 19.71 5.15 2.41
C ASP A 349 20.85 4.48 1.62
N ALA A 350 21.80 5.29 1.18
CA ALA A 350 23.18 4.87 1.09
C ALA A 350 23.75 4.96 2.52
N GLN A 351 24.04 3.82 3.16
CA GLN A 351 24.90 3.85 4.34
C GLN A 351 26.36 3.69 3.92
N PRO A 352 27.26 4.59 4.35
CA PRO A 352 28.69 4.39 4.26
C PRO A 352 29.14 3.46 5.40
N LEU A 353 29.88 2.41 5.06
CA LEU A 353 30.60 1.62 6.07
C LEU A 353 31.87 2.37 6.45
N SER A 354 31.95 2.77 7.72
CA SER A 354 33.16 3.27 8.36
C SER A 354 34.13 2.12 8.68
N VAL A 355 35.40 2.47 8.51
CA VAL A 355 36.64 1.69 8.63
C VAL A 355 36.87 1.10 10.04
N THR A 356 37.25 -0.18 10.09
CA THR A 356 38.44 -0.70 10.82
C THR A 356 38.97 -1.91 10.08
#